data_AF-A0A830GVA2-F1
#
_entry.id   AF-A0A830GVA2-F1
#
_cell.length_a   1.000
_cell.length_b   1.000
_cell.length_c   1.000
_cell.angle_alpha   90.00
_cell.angle_beta   90.00
_cell.angle_gamma   90.00
#
_symmetry.space_group_name_H-M   'P 1'
#
loop_
_entity.id
_entity.type
_entity.pdbx_description
1 polymer ?
#
loop_
_entity_poly.entity_id
_entity_poly.type
_entity_poly.pdbx_seq_one_letter_code
_entity_poly.pdbx_strand_id
1 'polypeptide(L)'
;MSFNNVSMWVSNAYSNDLVSNQESPAPSIAAAFTAHYDTSVEIVSMRLRDGEPKYVVEGSGHFAIFADENGVWGVDLEVVKWDGDYGEVINALSRAGVEVW
;
A
#
# COMPACT_ATOMS: atom_id res chain seq x y z
N MET A 1 5.17 23.87 -5.73
CA MET A 1 5.17 22.49 -6.23
C MET A 1 3.91 21.82 -5.70
N SER A 2 3.08 21.24 -6.56
CA SER A 2 1.82 20.58 -6.17
C SER A 2 2.12 19.10 -5.97
N PHE A 3 1.90 18.58 -4.77
CA PHE A 3 1.97 17.14 -4.50
C PHE A 3 0.64 16.51 -4.91
N ASN A 4 0.68 15.46 -5.72
CA ASN A 4 -0.50 14.67 -6.06
C ASN A 4 -0.90 13.87 -4.82
N ASN A 5 -2.07 14.15 -4.26
CA ASN A 5 -2.61 13.40 -3.13
C ASN A 5 -3.05 12.01 -3.61
N VAL A 6 -2.32 10.97 -3.22
CA VAL A 6 -2.70 9.58 -3.47
C VAL A 6 -3.61 9.11 -2.32
N SER A 7 -4.81 8.63 -2.64
CA SER A 7 -5.77 8.06 -1.68
C SER A 7 -5.71 6.53 -1.69
N MET A 8 -5.62 5.89 -0.53
CA MET A 8 -5.66 4.42 -0.42
C MET A 8 -7.08 3.94 -0.15
N TRP A 9 -7.61 3.10 -1.03
CA TRP A 9 -8.90 2.44 -0.89
C TRP A 9 -8.67 0.96 -0.57
N VAL A 10 -9.22 0.47 0.53
CA VAL A 10 -9.15 -0.95 0.90
C VAL A 10 -10.53 -1.57 0.68
N SER A 11 -10.66 -2.42 -0.33
CA SER A 11 -11.84 -3.26 -0.56
C SER A 11 -11.47 -4.73 -0.34
N ASN A 12 -12.43 -5.52 0.17
CA ASN A 12 -12.24 -6.95 0.30
C ASN A 12 -12.10 -7.59 -1.11
N ALA A 13 -11.05 -8.36 -1.35
CA ALA A 13 -10.75 -8.94 -2.68
C ALA A 13 -11.82 -9.93 -3.20
N TYR A 14 -12.72 -10.41 -2.34
CA TYR A 14 -13.76 -11.40 -2.69
C TYR A 14 -15.17 -10.83 -2.79
N SER A 15 -15.33 -9.52 -2.57
CA SER A 15 -16.61 -8.84 -2.77
C SER A 15 -16.38 -7.39 -3.21
N ASN A 16 -17.10 -6.94 -4.23
CA ASN A 16 -17.19 -5.50 -4.53
C ASN A 16 -17.93 -4.72 -3.42
N ASP A 17 -18.42 -5.41 -2.39
CA ASP A 17 -18.97 -4.79 -1.19
C ASP A 17 -17.84 -4.27 -0.30
N LEU A 18 -17.90 -2.97 -0.02
CA LEU A 18 -17.18 -2.37 1.09
C LEU A 18 -17.73 -2.98 2.39
N VAL A 19 -17.03 -3.97 2.96
CA VAL A 19 -17.42 -4.59 4.22
C VAL A 19 -17.03 -3.66 5.37
N SER A 20 -17.95 -2.77 5.75
CA SER A 20 -17.88 -2.00 7.00
C SER A 20 -18.49 -2.86 8.12
N ASN A 21 -17.67 -3.43 8.99
CA ASN A 21 -18.15 -3.95 10.27
C ASN A 21 -18.62 -2.77 11.13
N GLN A 22 -19.94 -2.56 11.18
CA GLN A 22 -20.71 -1.62 12.02
C GLN A 22 -20.13 -0.21 12.23
N GLU A 23 -20.84 0.81 11.71
CA GLU A 23 -20.58 2.23 11.97
C GLU A 23 -19.11 2.65 11.84
N SER A 24 -18.42 2.27 10.75
CA SER A 24 -17.19 2.98 10.42
C SER A 24 -17.57 4.44 10.10
N PRO A 25 -16.98 5.44 10.78
CA PRO A 25 -17.09 6.82 10.31
C PRO A 25 -16.74 6.86 8.83
N ALA A 26 -17.38 7.77 8.07
CA ALA A 26 -17.11 7.95 6.64
C ALA A 26 -15.60 7.82 6.41
N PRO A 27 -15.16 7.02 5.41
CA PRO A 27 -13.75 6.69 5.23
C PRO A 27 -12.93 7.97 5.33
N SER A 28 -12.15 8.09 6.41
CA SER A 28 -11.33 9.26 6.60
C SER A 28 -10.29 9.22 5.50
N ILE A 29 -10.16 10.32 4.74
CA ILE A 29 -9.04 10.50 3.81
C ILE A 29 -7.77 10.20 4.60
N ALA A 30 -7.15 9.06 4.30
CA ALA A 30 -5.86 8.71 4.86
C ALA A 30 -4.89 9.82 4.43
N ALA A 31 -4.01 10.22 5.35
CA ALA A 31 -2.89 11.09 5.05
C ALA A 31 -2.22 10.65 3.74
N ALA A 32 -1.67 11.62 2.99
CA ALA A 32 -0.82 11.30 1.85
C ALA A 32 0.20 10.24 2.28
N PHE A 33 0.25 9.13 1.54
CA PHE A 33 1.17 8.03 1.80
C PHE A 33 2.18 7.97 0.67
N THR A 34 3.39 7.46 0.95
CA THR A 34 4.37 7.16 -0.08
C THR A 34 4.29 5.70 -0.46
N ALA A 35 4.49 5.43 -1.76
CA ALA A 35 4.53 4.08 -2.28
C ALA A 35 5.81 3.89 -3.11
N HIS A 36 6.48 2.78 -2.87
CA HIS A 36 7.72 2.40 -3.55
C HIS A 36 7.61 0.97 -4.02
N TYR A 37 8.07 0.68 -5.24
CA TYR A 37 8.26 -0.66 -5.75
C TYR A 37 9.76 -0.91 -5.91
N ASP A 38 10.30 -1.79 -5.08
CA ASP A 38 11.70 -2.21 -5.13
C ASP A 38 11.83 -3.41 -6.06
N THR A 39 12.42 -3.18 -7.23
CA THR A 39 12.57 -4.19 -8.27
C THR A 39 13.61 -5.27 -7.93
N SER A 40 14.46 -5.03 -6.93
CA SER A 40 15.51 -5.99 -6.52
C SER A 40 14.98 -7.12 -5.64
N VAL A 41 13.89 -6.86 -4.91
CA VAL A 41 13.23 -7.81 -4.00
C VAL A 41 11.77 -8.07 -4.35
N GLU A 42 11.26 -7.43 -5.41
CA GLU A 42 9.87 -7.57 -5.86
C GLU A 42 8.87 -7.18 -4.77
N ILE A 43 9.09 -6.07 -4.06
CA ILE A 43 8.19 -5.61 -2.98
C ILE A 43 7.58 -4.26 -3.32
N VAL A 44 6.26 -4.14 -3.16
CA VAL A 44 5.55 -2.87 -3.10
C VAL A 44 5.36 -2.48 -1.63
N SER A 45 6.03 -1.40 -1.23
CA SER A 45 5.94 -0.81 0.10
C SER A 45 5.03 0.41 0.09
N MET A 46 4.11 0.48 1.04
CA MET A 46 3.26 1.63 1.30
C MET A 46 3.53 2.15 2.71
N ARG A 47 3.83 3.44 2.86
CA ARG A 47 4.15 4.08 4.14
C ARG A 47 3.21 5.24 4.41
N LEU A 48 2.50 5.19 5.53
CA LEU A 48 1.53 6.20 5.93
C LEU A 48 2.15 7.30 6.79
N ARG A 49 3.34 7.04 7.36
CA ARG A 49 4.05 7.92 8.28
C ARG A 49 5.56 7.75 8.10
N ASP A 50 6.30 8.81 8.43
CA ASP A 50 7.76 8.78 8.52
C ASP A 50 8.22 8.08 9.81
N GLY A 51 9.52 7.77 9.87
CA GLY A 51 10.17 7.17 11.04
C GLY A 51 10.24 5.64 10.95
N GLU A 52 10.18 4.98 12.10
CA GLU A 52 10.29 3.52 12.20
C GLU A 52 9.02 2.94 12.83
N PRO A 53 8.54 1.78 12.37
CA PRO A 53 7.44 1.07 13.01
C PRO A 53 7.89 0.46 14.34
N LYS A 54 6.93 0.14 15.21
CA LYS A 54 7.18 -0.51 16.51
C LYS A 54 6.77 -1.96 16.55
N TYR A 55 5.81 -2.33 15.71
CA TYR A 55 5.26 -3.67 15.62
C TYR A 55 5.28 -4.14 14.17
N VAL A 56 5.54 -5.43 13.98
CA VAL A 56 5.51 -6.09 12.67
C VAL A 56 4.67 -7.35 12.79
N VAL A 57 3.74 -7.54 11.86
CA VAL A 57 2.94 -8.75 11.71
C VAL A 57 3.18 -9.29 10.31
N GLU A 58 3.81 -10.46 10.23
CA GLU A 58 4.02 -11.17 8.97
C GLU A 58 2.83 -12.09 8.69
N GLY A 59 2.20 -11.90 7.53
CA GLY A 59 1.17 -12.80 7.04
C GLY A 59 1.82 -13.96 6.29
N SER A 60 1.20 -15.14 6.33
CA SER A 60 1.66 -16.32 5.57
C SER A 60 1.50 -16.19 4.04
N GLY A 61 1.14 -15.01 3.53
CA GLY A 61 0.64 -14.79 2.17
C GLY A 61 1.34 -13.65 1.45
N HIS A 62 2.66 -13.49 1.62
CA HIS A 62 3.47 -12.51 0.88
C HIS A 62 3.16 -11.06 1.26
N PHE A 63 2.90 -10.80 2.54
CA PHE A 63 2.77 -9.43 3.04
C PHE A 63 3.21 -9.28 4.49
N ALA A 64 3.65 -8.07 4.83
CA ALA A 64 3.94 -7.64 6.18
C ALA A 64 3.15 -6.36 6.50
N ILE A 65 2.57 -6.32 7.70
CA ILE A 65 1.90 -5.12 8.24
C ILE A 65 2.78 -4.55 9.34
N PHE A 66 3.09 -3.27 9.21
CA PHE A 66 3.84 -2.49 10.17
C PHE A 66 2.90 -1.57 10.94
N ALA A 67 3.09 -1.45 12.24
CA ALA A 67 2.26 -0.62 13.09
C ALA A 67 3.06 0.11 14.18
N ASP A 68 2.47 1.18 14.70
CA ASP A 68 2.91 1.93 15.88
C ASP A 68 1.72 2.19 16.82
N GLU A 69 1.87 3.02 17.85
CA GLU A 69 0.76 3.34 18.77
C GLU A 69 -0.40 4.09 18.11
N ASN A 70 -0.20 4.64 16.91
CA ASN A 70 -1.22 5.32 16.12
C ASN A 70 -1.88 4.39 15.08
N GLY A 71 -1.61 3.09 15.14
CA GLY A 71 -2.19 2.07 14.25
C GLY A 71 -1.26 1.67 13.11
N VAL A 72 -1.81 1.32 11.94
CA VAL A 72 -1.03 0.89 10.78
C VAL A 72 -0.10 2.01 10.33
N TRP A 73 1.19 1.69 10.29
CA TRP A 73 2.29 2.56 9.88
C TRP A 73 2.66 2.33 8.41
N GLY A 74 2.59 1.07 7.95
CA GLY A 74 2.85 0.71 6.56
C GLY A 74 2.50 -0.74 6.25
N VAL A 75 2.57 -1.09 4.97
CA VAL A 75 2.35 -2.44 4.45
C VAL A 75 3.39 -2.73 3.37
N ASP A 76 3.94 -3.93 3.39
CA ASP A 76 4.76 -4.47 2.29
C ASP A 76 4.01 -5.63 1.64
N LEU A 77 3.96 -5.64 0.31
CA LEU A 77 3.37 -6.68 -0.51
C LEU A 77 4.45 -7.25 -1.43
N GLU A 78 4.74 -8.54 -1.30
CA GLU A 78 5.64 -9.23 -2.23
C GLU A 78 4.87 -9.58 -3.51
N VAL A 79 5.49 -9.21 -4.63
CA VAL A 79 5.01 -9.45 -5.98
C VAL A 79 5.59 -10.78 -6.45
N VAL A 80 4.76 -11.80 -6.48
CA VAL A 80 5.17 -13.10 -7.04
C VAL A 80 5.31 -13.02 -8.56
N LYS A 81 4.39 -12.30 -9.21
CA LYS A 81 4.36 -12.11 -10.67
C LYS A 81 3.41 -10.97 -11.04
N TRP A 82 3.78 -10.20 -12.07
CA TRP A 82 2.86 -9.31 -12.77
C TRP A 82 2.14 -10.01 -13.94
N ASP A 83 0.86 -9.71 -14.13
CA ASP A 83 0.07 -10.25 -15.25
C ASP A 83 0.34 -9.53 -16.59
N GLY A 84 1.05 -8.40 -16.59
CA GLY A 84 1.37 -7.60 -17.77
C GLY A 84 2.85 -7.64 -18.19
N ASP A 85 3.16 -7.06 -19.35
CA ASP A 85 4.55 -6.81 -19.73
C ASP A 85 5.24 -5.92 -18.68
N TYR A 86 6.47 -6.27 -18.32
CA TYR A 86 7.18 -5.58 -17.24
C TYR A 86 7.31 -4.08 -17.50
N GLY A 87 7.62 -3.68 -18.74
CA GLY A 87 7.74 -2.26 -19.09
C GLY A 87 6.41 -1.51 -18.99
N GLU A 88 5.29 -2.17 -19.33
CA GLU A 88 3.96 -1.59 -19.18
C GLU A 88 3.60 -1.38 -17.70
N VAL A 89 3.93 -2.35 -16.86
CA VAL A 89 3.71 -2.30 -15.40
C VAL A 89 4.51 -1.16 -14.77
N ILE A 90 5.82 -1.07 -15.04
CA ILE A 90 6.67 0.01 -14.51
C ILE A 90 6.13 1.39 -14.91
N ASN A 91 5.71 1.53 -16.16
CA ASN A 91 5.11 2.77 -16.66
C ASN A 91 3.77 3.09 -16.00
N ALA A 92 2.98 2.08 -15.62
CA ALA A 92 1.72 2.27 -14.91
C ALA A 92 1.97 2.70 -13.45
N LEU A 93 2.90 2.04 -12.75
CA LEU A 93 3.30 2.39 -11.39
C LEU A 93 3.82 3.82 -11.30
N SER A 94 4.74 4.20 -12.20
CA SER A 94 5.27 5.56 -12.26
C SER A 94 4.18 6.62 -12.49
N ARG A 95 3.21 6.32 -13.37
CA ARG A 95 2.04 7.20 -13.62
C ARG A 95 1.09 7.30 -12.43
N ALA A 96 1.01 6.24 -11.60
CA ALA A 96 0.23 6.21 -10.38
C ALA A 96 0.93 6.91 -9.19
N GLY A 97 2.17 7.40 -9.38
CA GLY A 97 2.95 8.05 -8.32
C GLY A 97 3.65 7.06 -7.38
N VAL A 98 3.80 5.80 -7.80
CA VAL A 98 4.65 4.83 -7.12
C VAL A 98 6.09 5.03 -7.61
N GLU A 99 7.02 5.27 -6.69
CA GLU A 99 8.43 5.35 -7.03
C GLU A 99 8.97 3.96 -7.34
N VAL A 100 9.69 3.82 -8.44
CA VAL A 100 10.30 2.54 -8.84
C VAL A 100 11.80 2.63 -8.56
N TRP A 101 12.30 1.69 -7.76
CA TRP A 101 13.69 1.62 -7.30
C TRP A 101 14.41 0.41 -7.89
#